data_AF-A0A1S8LPC2-F1
#
_entry.id   AF-A0A1S8LPC2-F1
#
_cell.length_a   1.000
_cell.length_b   1.000
_cell.length_c   1.000
_cell.angle_alpha   90.00
_cell.angle_beta   90.00
_cell.angle_gamma   90.00
#
_symmetry.space_group_name_H-M   'P 1'
#
loop_
_entity.id
_entity.type
_entity.pdbx_description
1 polymer ?
#
loop_
_entity_poly.entity_id
_entity_poly.type
_entity_poly.pdbx_seq_one_letter_code
_entity_poly.pdbx_strand_id
1 'polypeptide(L)' 'MKKMCIICRKPLKDGIIINGKGICKNCEKRLVGLECGNDFYEYYKKRIKKRIVHNTGKRYKSGVCDCIKTP' A
#
# COMPACT_ATOMS: atom_id res chain seq x y z
N MET A 1 10.02 20.10 -1.97
CA MET A 1 8.69 19.54 -1.61
C MET A 1 8.88 18.28 -0.78
N LYS A 2 8.34 18.21 0.45
CA LYS A 2 8.48 17.00 1.30
C LYS A 2 7.41 15.98 0.89
N LYS A 3 7.83 14.83 0.36
CA LYS A 3 6.91 13.72 0.09
C LYS A 3 6.36 13.21 1.42
N MET A 4 5.09 12.82 1.48
CA MET A 4 4.45 12.29 2.68
C MET A 4 4.07 10.84 2.48
N CYS A 5 4.12 10.06 3.56
CA CYS A 5 3.70 8.67 3.54
C CYS A 5 2.18 8.58 3.37
N ILE A 6 1.71 7.81 2.39
CA ILE A 6 0.26 7.64 2.15
C ILE A 6 -0.46 6.89 3.27
N ILE A 7 0.27 6.14 4.10
CA ILE A 7 -0.28 5.36 5.20
C ILE A 7 -0.24 6.18 6.49
N CYS A 8 0.94 6.54 6.98
CA CYS A 8 1.09 7.20 8.29
C CYS A 8 1.10 8.74 8.22
N ARG A 9 1.04 9.33 7.02
CA ARG A 9 1.08 10.80 6.77
C ARG A 9 2.33 11.51 7.31
N LYS A 10 3.33 10.76 7.79
CA LYS A 10 4.61 11.30 8.22
C LYS A 10 5.43 11.77 7.01
N PRO A 11 6.29 12.80 7.17
CA PRO A 11 7.23 13.20 6.13
C PRO A 11 8.13 12.01 5.77
N LEU A 12 8.26 11.73 4.48
CA LEU A 12 9.21 10.74 3.98
C LEU A 12 10.61 11.32 4.11
N LYS A 13 11.42 10.68 4.96
CA LYS A 13 12.89 10.79 4.93
C LYS A 13 13.47 9.65 4.08
N ASP A 14 12.93 8.45 4.27
CA ASP A 14 13.30 7.20 3.59
C ASP A 14 12.09 6.33 3.27
N GLY A 15 12.19 5.53 2.21
CA GLY A 15 11.22 4.51 1.79
C GLY A 15 10.98 4.50 0.28
N ILE A 16 9.91 3.84 -0.15
CA ILE A 16 9.54 3.67 -1.56
C ILE A 16 8.62 4.80 -2.06
N ILE A 17 8.81 5.23 -3.31
CA ILE A 17 7.95 6.19 -4.00
C ILE A 17 7.33 5.52 -5.22
N ILE A 18 6.00 5.47 -5.28
CA ILE A 18 5.23 4.86 -6.38
C ILE A 18 4.26 5.91 -6.93
N ASN A 19 4.34 6.20 -8.23
CA ASN A 19 3.46 7.16 -8.92
C ASN A 19 3.35 8.53 -8.21
N GLY A 20 4.49 9.09 -7.80
CA GLY A 20 4.56 10.38 -7.08
C GLY A 20 4.13 10.32 -5.59
N LYS A 21 3.70 9.16 -5.10
CA LYS A 21 3.22 8.96 -3.72
C LYS A 21 4.24 8.15 -2.92
N GLY A 22 4.54 8.60 -1.70
CA GLY A 22 5.55 7.97 -0.85
C GLY A 22 4.95 6.97 0.14
N ILE A 23 5.70 5.91 0.44
CA ILE A 23 5.52 5.02 1.59
C ILE A 23 6.81 5.09 2.40
N CYS A 24 6.74 5.38 3.69
CA CYS A 24 7.96 5.45 4.50
C CYS A 24 8.50 4.04 4.79
N LYS A 25 9.81 3.94 5.01
CA LYS A 25 10.53 2.68 5.30
C LYS A 25 9.88 1.85 6.42
N ASN A 26 9.33 2.51 7.44
CA ASN A 26 8.63 1.81 8.53
C ASN A 26 7.32 1.15 8.07
N CYS A 27 6.56 1.82 7.19
CA CYS A 27 5.33 1.27 6.64
C CYS A 27 5.63 0.18 5.61
N GLU A 28 6.68 0.34 4.81
CA GLU A 28 7.17 -0.67 3.86
C GLU A 28 7.58 -1.96 4.59
N LYS A 29 8.44 -1.87 5.61
CA LYS A 29 8.86 -3.04 6.40
C LYS A 29 7.67 -3.78 7.00
N ARG A 30 6.68 -3.04 7.52
CA ARG A 30 5.43 -3.64 8.01
C ARG A 30 4.67 -4.32 6.88
N LEU A 31 4.58 -3.72 5.70
CA LEU A 31 3.88 -4.29 4.55
C LEU A 31 4.53 -5.59 4.08
N VAL A 32 5.86 -5.63 3.98
CA VAL A 32 6.63 -6.81 3.55
C VAL A 32 6.55 -7.93 4.58
N GLY A 33 6.48 -7.60 5.87
CA GLY A 33 6.36 -8.57 6.96
C GLY A 33 4.92 -8.98 7.31
N LEU A 34 3.91 -8.53 6.56
CA LEU A 34 2.52 -8.89 6.82
C LEU A 34 2.11 -10.11 5.99
N GLU A 35 1.53 -11.11 6.65
CA GLU A 35 0.89 -12.23 5.98
C GLU A 35 -0.46 -11.82 5.36
N CYS A 36 -0.79 -12.46 4.25
CA CYS A 36 -2.09 -12.30 3.59
C CYS A 36 -3.21 -12.82 4.51
N GLY A 37 -4.23 -12.00 4.72
CA GLY A 37 -5.36 -12.33 5.61
C GLY A 37 -5.36 -11.56 6.94
N ASN A 38 -4.27 -10.84 7.26
CA ASN A 38 -4.25 -9.96 8.43
C ASN A 38 -5.07 -8.67 8.16
N ASP A 39 -5.87 -8.21 9.13
CA ASP A 39 -6.66 -6.98 9.04
C ASP A 39 -5.83 -5.75 8.63
N PHE A 40 -4.59 -5.72 9.08
CA PHE A 40 -3.65 -4.67 8.70
C PHE A 40 -3.32 -4.71 7.20
N TYR A 41 -3.10 -5.89 6.63
CA TYR A 41 -2.79 -6.06 5.21
C TYR A 41 -3.94 -5.52 4.34
N GLU A 42 -5.18 -5.87 4.67
CA GLU A 42 -6.36 -5.36 3.96
C GLU A 42 -6.53 -3.83 4.11
N TYR A 43 -6.23 -3.28 5.30
CA TYR A 43 -6.18 -1.83 5.50
C TYR A 43 -5.14 -1.15 4.60
N TYR A 44 -3.91 -1.68 4.58
CA TYR A 44 -2.82 -1.16 3.75
C TYR A 44 -3.18 -1.24 2.27
N LYS A 45 -3.67 -2.39 1.81
CA LYS A 45 -4.14 -2.63 0.43
C LYS A 45 -5.22 -1.63 0.03
N LYS A 46 -6.23 -1.39 0.87
CA LYS A 46 -7.30 -0.41 0.60
C LYS A 46 -6.77 1.01 0.49
N ARG A 47 -5.82 1.41 1.37
CA ARG A 47 -5.17 2.72 1.33
C ARG A 47 -4.32 2.91 0.08
N ILE A 48 -3.50 1.91 -0.27
CA ILE A 48 -2.67 1.89 -1.48
C ILE A 48 -3.56 1.94 -2.71
N LYS A 49 -4.58 1.10 -2.81
CA LYS A 49 -5.54 1.09 -3.93
C LYS A 49 -6.21 2.45 -4.12
N LYS A 50 -6.73 3.07 -3.04
CA LYS A 50 -7.40 4.39 -3.11
C LYS A 50 -6.44 5.53 -3.48
N ARG A 51 -5.16 5.43 -3.10
CA ARG A 51 -4.21 6.52 -3.31
C ARG A 51 -3.41 6.33 -4.60
N ILE A 52 -2.92 5.15 -4.93
CA ILE A 52 -2.00 4.94 -6.06
C ILE A 52 -2.74 4.74 -7.40
N VAL A 53 -3.89 4.05 -7.39
CA VAL A 53 -4.57 3.58 -8.61
C VAL A 53 -5.48 4.65 -9.26
N HIS A 54 -5.64 5.82 -8.64
CA HIS A 54 -6.50 6.90 -9.16
C HIS A 54 -6.03 7.55 -10.48
N ASN A 55 -5.02 7.00 -11.17
CA ASN A 55 -4.49 7.55 -12.42
C ASN A 55 -5.02 6.87 -13.70
N THR A 56 -5.89 5.86 -13.60
CA THR A 56 -6.43 5.19 -14.80
C THR A 56 -7.90 4.91 -14.60
N GLY A 57 -8.76 5.54 -15.41
CA GLY A 57 -10.23 5.52 -15.33
C GLY A 57 -10.89 4.15 -15.58
N LYS A 58 -10.55 3.12 -14.80
CA LYS A 58 -11.24 1.84 -14.79
C LYS A 58 -11.65 1.47 -13.36
N ARG A 59 -12.97 1.36 -13.16
CA ARG A 59 -13.62 0.83 -11.95
C ARG A 59 -13.17 -0.63 -11.74
N TYR A 60 -12.10 -0.87 -10.99
CA TYR A 60 -11.66 -2.23 -10.67
C TYR A 60 -12.53 -2.82 -9.54
N LYS A 61 -13.37 -3.82 -9.88
CA LYS A 61 -14.16 -4.59 -8.92
C LYS A 61 -13.25 -5.15 -7.83
N SER A 62 -13.74 -5.14 -6.59
CA SER A 62 -13.03 -5.72 -5.44
C SER A 62 -13.05 -7.25 -5.58
N GLY A 63 -12.10 -7.80 -6.34
CA GLY A 63 -11.86 -9.23 -6.47
C GLY A 63 -10.88 -9.71 -5.40
N VAL A 64 -11.19 -10.90 -4.88
CA VAL A 64 -10.65 -11.61 -3.72
C VAL A 64 -9.11 -11.71 -3.75
N CYS A 65 -8.50 -11.71 -2.55
CA CYS A 65 -7.10 -12.09 -2.39
C CYS A 65 -7.06 -13.61 -2.51
N ASP A 66 -6.74 -14.14 -3.69
CA ASP A 66 -6.29 -15.53 -3.80
C ASP A 66 -4.90 -15.57 -3.17
N CYS A 67 -4.87 -15.92 -1.88
CA CYS A 67 -3.63 -16.31 -1.23
C CYS A 67 -3.09 -17.51 -2.01
N ILE A 68 -1.93 -17.36 -2.65
CA ILE A 68 -1.18 -18.51 -3.16
C ILE A 68 -0.80 -19.32 -1.91
N LYS A 69 -1.61 -20.33 -1.57
CA LYS A 69 -1.19 -21.40 -0.67
C LYS A 69 -0.17 -22.22 -1.44
N THR A 70 1.11 -21.89 -1.30
CA THR A 70 2.16 -22.85 -1.66
C THR A 70 2.13 -24.01 -0.65
N PRO A 71 2.26 -25.27 -1.11
CA PRO A 71 2.22 -26.46 -0.28
C PRO A 71 3.42 -26.60 0.67
#